data_AF-A0A1F7YZ40-F1
#
_entry.id   AF-A0A1F7YZ40-F1
#
_cell.length_a   1.000
_cell.length_b   1.000
_cell.length_c   1.000
_cell.angle_alpha   90.00
_cell.angle_beta   90.00
_cell.angle_gamma   90.00
#
_symmetry.space_group_name_H-M   'P 1'
#
loop_
_entity.id
_entity.type
_entity.pdbx_description
1 polymer ?
#
loop_
_entity_poly.entity_id
_entity_poly.type
_entity_poly.pdbx_seq_one_letter_code
_entity_poly.pdbx_strand_id
1 'polypeptide(L)'
;MNLQKVSMVRSRGQLTIPDQIRKAAKWLSTDSVVSVSMVKQDEVILKPHKPKYDWEKIWKGIRKSRAVKGRGAMSAAEFLEKDRQSH
;
A
#
# COMPACT_ATOMS: atom_id res chain seq x y z
N MET A 1 25.51 -13.36 15.22
CA MET A 1 24.63 -14.14 16.13
C MET A 1 23.67 -14.93 15.27
N ASN A 2 23.68 -16.26 15.34
CA ASN A 2 22.77 -17.11 14.58
C ASN A 2 21.56 -17.46 15.47
N LEU A 3 20.38 -16.91 15.18
CA LEU A 3 19.15 -17.15 15.93
C LEU A 3 18.28 -18.13 15.14
N GLN A 4 18.26 -19.38 15.59
CA GLN A 4 17.41 -20.43 15.02
C GLN A 4 16.39 -20.91 16.06
N LYS A 5 15.14 -21.04 15.63
CA LYS A 5 14.05 -21.63 16.41
C LYS A 5 13.20 -22.50 15.50
N VAL A 6 12.87 -23.70 15.99
CA VAL A 6 11.90 -24.57 15.33
C VAL A 6 10.50 -24.12 15.76
N SER A 7 9.57 -24.07 14.81
CA SER A 7 8.18 -23.68 15.06
C SER A 7 7.26 -24.51 14.18
N MET A 8 6.10 -24.86 14.72
CA MET A 8 5.09 -25.63 14.01
C MET A 8 4.20 -24.69 13.19
N VAL A 9 3.93 -25.07 11.94
CA VAL A 9 2.92 -24.42 11.11
C VAL A 9 1.54 -24.81 11.64
N ARG A 10 0.72 -23.83 11.99
CA ARG A 10 -0.64 -24.04 12.51
C ARG A 10 -1.63 -24.27 11.36
N SER A 11 -2.86 -24.63 11.73
CA SER A 11 -3.99 -24.69 10.79
C SER A 11 -4.07 -23.41 9.94
N ARG A 12 -4.40 -23.55 8.65
CA ARG A 12 -4.43 -22.45 7.67
C ARG A 12 -3.06 -21.87 7.28
N GLY A 13 -1.97 -22.61 7.51
CA GLY A 13 -0.63 -22.21 7.04
C GLY A 13 -0.01 -21.06 7.83
N GLN A 14 -0.51 -20.76 9.04
CA GLN A 14 0.02 -19.68 9.87
C GLN A 14 1.29 -20.13 10.59
N LEU A 15 2.34 -19.31 10.54
CA LEU A 15 3.58 -19.51 11.29
C LEU A 15 3.73 -18.41 12.35
N THR A 16 3.88 -18.80 13.61
CA THR A 16 4.20 -17.85 14.69
C THR A 16 5.69 -17.57 14.70
N ILE A 17 6.08 -16.29 14.62
CA ILE A 17 7.48 -15.88 14.76
C ILE A 17 7.83 -15.76 16.25
N PRO A 18 8.81 -16.52 16.76
CA PRO A 18 9.19 -16.49 18.17
C PRO A 18 9.69 -15.12 18.64
N ASP A 19 9.42 -14.79 19.90
CA ASP A 19 9.76 -13.49 20.51
C ASP A 19 11.22 -13.10 20.38
N GLN A 20 12.13 -14.08 20.48
CA GLN A 20 13.56 -13.82 20.33
C GLN A 20 13.91 -13.24 18.94
N ILE A 21 13.25 -13.74 17.89
CA ILE A 21 13.44 -13.23 16.53
C ILE A 21 12.78 -11.85 16.39
N ARG A 22 11.57 -11.66 16.95
CA ARG A 22 10.88 -10.35 16.93
C ARG A 22 11.65 -9.25 17.65
N LYS A 23 12.31 -9.57 18.78
CA LYS A 23 13.15 -8.63 19.52
C LYS A 23 14.38 -8.19 18.72
N ALA A 24 14.97 -9.10 17.93
CA ALA A 24 16.10 -8.77 17.06
C ALA A 24 15.66 -8.01 15.79
N ALA A 25 14.52 -8.38 15.22
CA ALA A 25 13.96 -7.79 14.01
C ALA A 25 12.78 -6.87 14.33
N LYS A 26 13.07 -5.62 14.73
CA LYS A 26 12.06 -4.62 15.18
C LYS A 26 10.93 -4.35 14.18
N TRP A 27 11.15 -4.60 12.89
CA TRP A 27 10.15 -4.43 11.82
C TRP A 27 9.10 -5.56 11.79
N LEU A 28 9.27 -6.63 12.57
CA LEU A 28 8.30 -7.70 12.77
C LEU A 28 7.41 -7.41 13.98
N SER A 29 6.89 -6.19 14.09
CA SER A 29 5.88 -5.86 15.10
C SER A 29 4.51 -6.43 14.71
N THR A 30 3.59 -6.46 15.66
CA THR A 30 2.17 -6.71 15.38
C THR A 30 1.69 -5.79 14.26
N ASP A 31 0.81 -6.32 13.40
CA ASP A 31 0.21 -5.65 12.23
C ASP A 31 1.19 -5.14 11.15
N SER A 32 2.46 -5.55 11.21
CA SER A 32 3.43 -5.24 10.15
C SER A 32 3.15 -6.01 8.87
N VAL A 33 3.11 -5.29 7.74
CA VAL A 33 3.00 -5.89 6.41
C VAL A 33 4.38 -6.40 5.97
N VAL A 34 4.43 -7.66 5.55
CA VAL A 34 5.67 -8.33 5.10
C VAL A 34 5.51 -8.86 3.69
N SER A 35 6.59 -8.83 2.91
CA SER A 35 6.68 -9.59 1.67
C SER A 35 7.21 -10.99 1.97
N VAL A 36 6.54 -12.01 1.44
CA VAL A 36 6.95 -13.41 1.51
C VAL A 36 7.45 -13.83 0.14
N SER A 37 8.68 -14.34 0.05
CA SER A 37 9.26 -14.82 -1.20
C SER A 37 10.02 -16.12 -0.99
N MET A 38 9.90 -17.06 -1.93
CA MET A 38 10.70 -18.28 -1.97
C MET A 38 11.92 -18.03 -2.87
N VAL A 39 13.12 -18.15 -2.31
CA VAL A 39 14.38 -17.91 -3.07
C VAL A 39 15.00 -19.22 -3.51
N LYS A 40 14.83 -20.28 -2.72
CA LYS A 40 15.17 -21.67 -3.05
C LYS A 40 14.05 -22.57 -2.55
N GLN A 41 14.07 -23.83 -2.97
CA GLN A 41 13.02 -24.81 -2.66
C GLN A 41 12.70 -24.92 -1.16
N ASP A 42 13.70 -24.79 -0.29
CA ASP A 42 13.55 -24.91 1.17
C ASP A 42 13.78 -23.59 1.92
N GLU A 43 13.85 -22.46 1.22
CA GLU A 43 14.16 -21.15 1.80
C GLU A 43 13.07 -20.13 1.49
N VAL A 44 12.27 -19.80 2.50
CA VAL A 44 11.32 -18.68 2.49
C VAL A 44 11.94 -17.49 3.22
N ILE A 45 11.99 -16.35 2.53
CA ILE A 45 12.50 -15.09 3.09
C ILE A 45 11.33 -14.13 3.33
N LEU A 46 11.30 -13.60 4.54
CA LEU A 46 10.41 -12.51 4.94
C LEU A 46 11.19 -11.18 4.91
N LYS A 47 10.60 -10.15 4.32
CA LYS A 47 11.16 -8.78 4.32
C LYS A 47 10.07 -7.77 4.67
N PRO A 48 10.42 -6.61 5.27
CA PRO A 48 9.47 -5.51 5.44
C PRO A 48 8.87 -5.12 4.09
N HIS A 49 7.55 -5.01 4.02
CA HIS A 49 6.92 -4.50 2.81
C HIS A 49 7.15 -2.98 2.74
N LYS A 50 8.03 -2.56 1.84
CA LYS A 50 8.18 -1.15 1.49
C LYS A 50 7.34 -0.90 0.24
N PRO A 51 6.22 -0.18 0.34
CA PRO A 51 5.45 0.18 -0.85
C PRO A 51 6.36 0.98 -1.78
N LYS A 52 6.61 0.45 -2.98
CA LYS A 52 7.25 1.20 -4.06
C LYS A 52 6.18 2.10 -4.65
N TYR A 53 6.17 3.35 -4.21
CA TYR A 53 5.32 4.37 -4.83
C TYR A 53 5.93 4.80 -6.15
N ASP A 54 5.21 4.57 -7.24
CA ASP A 54 5.51 5.21 -8.52
C ASP A 54 5.03 6.67 -8.44
N TRP A 55 5.90 7.52 -7.88
CA TRP A 55 5.60 8.94 -7.71
C TRP A 55 5.33 9.62 -9.06
N GLU A 56 5.96 9.17 -10.14
CA GLU A 56 5.74 9.72 -11.46
C GLU A 56 4.30 9.46 -11.93
N LYS A 57 3.80 8.23 -11.76
CA LYS A 57 2.41 7.87 -12.08
C LYS A 57 1.42 8.67 -11.24
N ILE A 58 1.68 8.84 -9.95
CA ILE A 58 0.79 9.62 -9.06
C ILE A 58 0.77 11.09 -9.50
N TRP A 59 1.93 11.71 -9.72
CA TRP A 59 2.01 13.10 -10.19
C TRP A 59 1.39 13.29 -11.57
N LYS A 60 1.55 12.32 -12.48
CA LYS A 60 0.90 12.32 -13.79
C LYS A 60 -0.63 12.26 -13.66
N GLY A 61 -1.15 11.49 -12.71
CA GLY A 61 -2.57 11.48 -12.36
C GLY A 61 -3.06 12.84 -11.87
N ILE A 62 -2.37 13.42 -10.89
CA ILE A 62 -2.69 14.76 -10.35
C ILE A 62 -2.69 15.83 -11.45
N ARG A 63 -1.67 15.83 -12.31
CA ARG A 63 -1.57 16.77 -13.44
C ARG A 63 -2.70 16.57 -14.44
N LYS A 64 -3.03 15.33 -14.79
CA LYS A 64 -4.17 15.02 -15.68
C LYS A 64 -5.48 15.56 -15.10
N SER A 65 -5.78 15.29 -13.84
CA SER A 65 -7.00 15.79 -13.19
C SER A 65 -7.06 17.32 -13.16
N ARG A 66 -5.93 18.00 -12.93
CA ARG A 66 -5.88 19.48 -12.98
C ARG A 66 -5.94 20.06 -14.39
N ALA A 67 -5.48 19.31 -15.40
CA ALA A 67 -5.55 19.71 -16.80
C ALA A 67 -6.96 19.53 -17.39
N VAL A 68 -7.82 18.73 -16.74
CA VAL A 68 -9.26 18.76 -16.96
C VAL A 68 -9.80 20.07 -16.35
N LYS A 69 -9.57 21.18 -17.04
CA LYS A 69 -10.47 22.34 -16.96
C LYS A 69 -11.78 21.87 -17.57
N GLY A 70 -12.88 21.97 -16.83
CA GLY A 70 -14.18 21.49 -17.26
C GLY A 70 -14.47 21.92 -18.70
N ARG A 71 -14.73 20.97 -19.60
CA ARG A 71 -15.32 21.25 -20.91
C ARG A 71 -16.81 21.52 -20.72
N GLY A 72 -17.14 22.54 -19.92
CA GLY A 72 -18.44 23.15 -19.97
C GLY A 72 -18.34 24.28 -20.96
N ALA A 73 -19.13 24.26 -22.03
CA ALA A 73 -19.36 25.43 -22.88
C ALA A 73 -20.14 26.55 -22.14
N MET A 74 -20.13 26.50 -20.80
CA MET A 74 -20.96 27.29 -19.92
C MET A 74 -20.06 27.88 -18.85
N SER A 75 -20.04 29.21 -18.77
CA SER A 75 -19.29 29.91 -17.73
C SER A 75 -19.91 29.62 -16.36
N ALA A 76 -19.12 29.73 -15.27
CA ALA A 76 -19.66 29.61 -13.91
C ALA A 76 -20.78 30.62 -13.64
N ALA A 77 -20.76 31.76 -14.34
CA ALA A 77 -21.83 32.75 -14.32
C ALA A 77 -23.10 32.25 -15.04
N GLU A 78 -22.99 31.64 -16.22
CA GLU A 78 -24.14 31.07 -16.94
C GLU A 78 -24.79 29.90 -16.19
N PHE A 79 -24.02 29.12 -15.44
CA PHE A 79 -24.56 28.09 -14.55
C PHE A 79 -25.40 28.70 -13.41
N LEU A 80 -24.87 29.73 -12.75
CA LEU A 80 -25.59 30.45 -11.69
C LEU A 80 -26.84 31.15 -12.22
N GLU A 81 -26.78 31.74 -13.42
CA GLU A 81 -27.91 32.39 -14.08
C GLU A 81 -29.04 31.39 -14.39
N LYS A 82 -28.71 30.21 -14.93
CA LYS A 82 -29.69 29.14 -15.20
C LYS A 82 -30.30 28.58 -13.92
N ASP A 83 -29.49 28.38 -12.89
CA ASP A 83 -29.97 27.90 -11.59
C ASP A 83 -30.98 28.89 -10.99
N ARG A 84 -30.71 30.19 -11.11
CA ARG A 84 -31.59 31.26 -10.63
C ARG A 84 -32.88 31.43 -11.43
N GLN A 85 -32.92 31.02 -12.70
CA GLN A 85 -34.11 31.05 -13.55
C GLN A 85 -34.98 29.79 -13.41
N SER A 86 -34.46 28.74 -12.79
CA SER A 86 -35.13 27.46 -12.62
C SER A 86 -35.89 27.33 -11.29
N HIS A 87 -35.90 28.40 -10.49
CA HIS A 87 -36.54 28.53 -9.18
C HIS A 87 -37.54 29.69 -9.19
#